data_AF-A0A0F9MUB6-F1
#
_entry.id   AF-A0A0F9MUB6-F1
#
_cell.length_a   1.000
_cell.length_b   1.000
_cell.length_c   1.000
_cell.angle_alpha   90.00
_cell.angle_beta   90.00
_cell.angle_gamma   90.00
#
_symmetry.space_group_name_H-M   'P 1'
#
loop_
_entity.id
_entity.type
_entity.pdbx_description
1 polymer ?
#
loop_
_entity_poly.entity_id
_entity_poly.type
_entity_poly.pdbx_seq_one_letter_code
_entity_poly.pdbx_strand_id
1 'polypeptide(L)'
;MAKTQTLELTLDARDVVRAAEAFKKFPHALQKATEFATIQSLVIAQRHLAIYPPPPIGSTYRRTGTLGRRWRFLKGSVSGSPRKVRGSVWNVTPYAQWVQDEQRQAWMHRGRWNTVQTVIRGPFLKLYIRFFRKAILRVTENILKTRR
;
A
#
# COMPACT_ATOMS: atom_id res chain seq x y z
N MET A 1 16.87 3.91 -11.60
CA MET A 1 15.85 4.27 -10.58
C MET A 1 14.73 3.24 -10.63
N ALA A 2 14.32 2.68 -9.48
CA ALA A 2 13.16 1.79 -9.41
C ALA A 2 11.90 2.57 -9.85
N LYS A 3 11.08 1.99 -10.74
CA LYS A 3 9.88 2.66 -11.27
C LYS A 3 8.90 3.00 -10.14
N THR A 4 8.39 4.23 -10.11
CA THR A 4 7.24 4.61 -9.28
C THR A 4 6.02 3.86 -9.78
N GLN A 5 5.48 2.95 -8.97
CA GLN A 5 4.22 2.28 -9.30
C GLN A 5 3.03 3.01 -8.71
N THR A 6 1.96 3.03 -9.51
CA THR A 6 0.68 3.64 -9.19
C THR A 6 -0.37 2.55 -9.07
N LEU A 7 -1.12 2.58 -7.97
CA LEU A 7 -2.26 1.71 -7.75
C LEU A 7 -3.52 2.31 -8.37
N GLU A 8 -4.25 1.49 -9.12
CA GLU A 8 -5.68 1.67 -9.37
C GLU A 8 -6.45 0.60 -8.59
N LEU A 9 -7.45 1.03 -7.82
CA LEU A 9 -8.21 0.20 -6.90
C LEU A 9 -9.60 -0.08 -7.48
N THR A 10 -9.98 -1.36 -7.58
CA THR A 10 -11.34 -1.78 -7.92
C THR A 10 -12.06 -2.22 -6.64
N LEU A 11 -13.08 -1.46 -6.23
CA LEU A 11 -13.93 -1.76 -5.08
C LEU A 11 -15.21 -2.48 -5.54
N ASP A 12 -15.79 -3.36 -4.70
CA ASP A 12 -17.11 -3.97 -4.94
C ASP A 12 -18.18 -2.87 -5.01
N ALA A 13 -19.08 -2.97 -5.99
CA ALA A 13 -20.13 -1.99 -6.25
C ALA A 13 -20.96 -1.62 -5.00
N ARG A 14 -21.20 -2.56 -4.08
CA ARG A 14 -21.99 -2.31 -2.85
C ARG A 14 -21.22 -1.46 -1.83
N ASP A 15 -19.91 -1.66 -1.72
CA ASP A 15 -19.04 -0.81 -0.89
C ASP A 15 -18.91 0.57 -1.51
N VAL A 16 -18.85 0.66 -2.84
CA VAL A 16 -18.81 1.93 -3.59
C VAL A 16 -20.09 2.73 -3.39
N VAL A 17 -21.27 2.10 -3.44
CA VAL A 17 -22.55 2.78 -3.28
C VAL A 17 -22.73 3.34 -1.87
N ARG A 18 -22.46 2.54 -0.82
CA ARG A 18 -22.52 3.03 0.57
C ARG A 18 -21.47 4.08 0.86
N ALA A 19 -20.25 3.90 0.36
CA ALA A 19 -19.20 4.91 0.46
C ALA A 19 -19.60 6.18 -0.28
N ALA A 20 -20.25 6.10 -1.45
CA ALA A 20 -20.71 7.25 -2.22
C ALA A 20 -21.86 8.01 -1.51
N GLU A 21 -22.80 7.30 -0.88
CA GLU A 21 -23.85 7.93 -0.07
C GLU A 21 -23.29 8.59 1.19
N ALA A 22 -22.39 7.91 1.91
CA ALA A 22 -21.68 8.48 3.05
C ALA A 22 -20.80 9.66 2.61
N PHE A 23 -20.21 9.61 1.41
CA PHE A 23 -19.44 10.70 0.83
C PHE A 23 -20.30 11.95 0.59
N LYS A 24 -21.48 11.77 0.00
CA LYS A 24 -22.43 12.86 -0.22
C LYS A 24 -22.81 13.55 1.09
N LYS A 25 -23.00 12.80 2.16
CA LYS A 25 -23.42 13.34 3.46
C LYS A 25 -22.25 13.86 4.31
N PHE A 26 -21.05 13.28 4.19
CA PHE A 26 -19.91 13.55 5.09
C PHE A 26 -18.55 13.52 4.36
N PRO A 27 -18.32 14.44 3.41
CA PRO A 27 -17.16 14.39 2.51
C PRO A 27 -15.82 14.47 3.23
N HIS A 28 -15.68 15.35 4.23
CA HIS A 28 -14.42 15.51 4.98
C HIS A 28 -14.09 14.31 5.87
N ALA A 29 -15.09 13.72 6.55
CA ALA A 29 -14.87 12.57 7.42
C ALA A 29 -14.42 11.35 6.61
N LEU A 30 -15.05 11.14 5.45
CA LEU A 30 -14.70 10.05 4.56
C LEU A 30 -13.35 10.26 3.86
N GLN A 31 -13.00 11.52 3.52
CA GLN A 31 -11.66 11.85 3.05
C GLN A 31 -10.59 11.47 4.08
N LYS A 32 -10.73 11.93 5.34
CA LYS A 32 -9.77 11.58 6.41
C LYS A 32 -9.66 10.06 6.64
N ALA A 33 -10.79 9.34 6.57
CA ALA A 33 -10.80 7.89 6.70
C ALA A 33 -10.03 7.19 5.56
N THR A 34 -10.23 7.66 4.32
CA THR A 34 -9.55 7.13 3.13
C THR A 34 -8.05 7.40 3.20
N GLU A 35 -7.66 8.60 3.64
CA GLU A 35 -6.26 8.96 3.83
C GLU A 35 -5.59 8.08 4.89
N PHE A 36 -6.25 7.88 6.04
CA PHE A 36 -5.76 7.01 7.09
C PHE A 36 -5.55 5.58 6.59
N ALA A 37 -6.55 5.01 5.92
CA ALA A 37 -6.46 3.65 5.35
C ALA A 37 -5.31 3.53 4.34
N THR A 38 -5.11 4.56 3.51
CA THR A 38 -4.00 4.60 2.54
C THR A 38 -2.66 4.58 3.25
N ILE A 39 -2.46 5.43 4.26
CA ILE A 39 -1.21 5.49 5.02
C ILE A 39 -0.91 4.14 5.69
N GLN A 40 -1.88 3.56 6.40
CA GLN A 40 -1.69 2.27 7.07
C GLN A 40 -1.31 1.16 6.10
N SER A 41 -1.93 1.15 4.92
CA SER A 41 -1.62 0.17 3.88
C SER A 41 -0.20 0.35 3.36
N LEU A 42 0.21 1.59 3.05
CA LEU A 42 1.57 1.91 2.58
C LEU A 42 2.64 1.48 3.60
N VAL A 43 2.39 1.70 4.88
CA VAL A 43 3.28 1.24 5.97
C VAL A 43 3.43 -0.28 5.95
N ILE A 44 2.33 -1.03 5.73
CA ILE A 44 2.41 -2.49 5.69
C ILE A 44 3.10 -2.99 4.41
N ALA A 45 2.84 -2.39 3.24
CA ALA A 45 3.60 -2.69 2.03
C ALA A 45 5.10 -2.46 2.24
N GLN A 46 5.47 -1.30 2.80
CA GLN A 46 6.86 -0.97 3.10
C GLN A 46 7.50 -2.05 3.99
N ARG A 47 6.80 -2.48 5.05
CA ARG A 47 7.27 -3.55 5.95
C ARG A 47 7.45 -4.87 5.23
N HIS A 48 6.47 -5.30 4.41
CA HIS A 48 6.57 -6.53 3.63
C HIS A 48 7.74 -6.51 2.65
N LEU A 49 7.94 -5.38 1.96
CA LEU A 49 9.04 -5.22 1.01
C LEU A 49 10.41 -5.19 1.68
N ALA A 50 10.47 -4.83 2.97
CA ALA A 50 11.69 -4.81 3.75
C ALA A 50 12.11 -6.19 4.32
N ILE A 51 11.30 -7.24 4.16
CA ILE A 51 11.62 -8.60 4.65
C ILE A 51 12.64 -9.27 3.70
N TYR A 52 13.72 -9.79 4.29
CA TYR A 52 14.77 -10.50 3.57
C TYR A 52 14.47 -12.00 3.57
N PRO A 53 14.56 -12.69 2.43
CA PRO A 53 14.51 -14.15 2.43
C PRO A 53 15.73 -14.73 3.15
N PRO A 54 15.64 -15.98 3.67
CA PRO A 54 16.78 -16.69 4.24
C PRO A 54 17.99 -16.70 3.28
N PRO A 55 19.23 -16.69 3.80
CA PRO A 55 20.42 -16.86 2.97
C PRO A 55 20.37 -18.22 2.22
N PRO A 56 20.94 -18.30 1.00
CA PRO A 56 21.07 -19.60 0.33
C PRO A 56 21.91 -20.57 1.18
N ILE A 57 21.69 -21.87 1.02
CA ILE A 57 22.50 -22.90 1.67
C ILE A 57 23.97 -22.69 1.28
N GLY A 58 24.89 -22.78 2.25
CA GLY A 58 26.33 -22.56 2.05
C GLY A 58 26.74 -21.09 1.87
N SER A 59 25.80 -20.13 1.88
CA SER A 59 26.12 -18.72 1.76
C SER A 59 26.84 -18.20 3.00
N THR A 60 28.08 -17.76 2.85
CA THR A 60 28.84 -17.02 3.88
C THR A 60 28.51 -15.53 3.92
N TYR A 61 27.77 -15.02 2.93
CA TYR A 61 27.42 -13.61 2.80
C TYR A 61 26.59 -13.11 3.99
N ARG A 62 27.11 -12.08 4.68
CA ARG A 62 26.41 -11.39 5.78
C ARG A 62 25.58 -10.23 5.24
N ARG A 63 24.26 -10.31 5.42
CA ARG A 63 23.31 -9.29 4.96
C ARG A 63 23.40 -8.05 5.85
N THR A 64 23.63 -6.89 5.24
CA THR A 64 23.71 -5.61 5.97
C THR A 64 22.36 -4.94 6.19
N GLY A 65 21.27 -5.41 5.58
CA GLY A 65 19.91 -4.86 5.75
C GLY A 65 19.62 -3.54 5.00
N THR A 66 20.52 -3.10 4.11
CA THR A 66 20.44 -1.78 3.45
C THR A 66 19.19 -1.56 2.59
N LEU A 67 18.82 -2.54 1.75
CA LEU A 67 17.61 -2.51 0.94
C LEU A 67 16.36 -2.30 1.82
N GLY A 68 16.22 -3.06 2.91
CA GLY A 68 15.05 -2.97 3.80
C GLY A 68 14.89 -1.58 4.44
N ARG A 69 15.98 -1.01 4.97
CA ARG A 69 15.97 0.32 5.61
C ARG A 69 15.67 1.48 4.66
N ARG A 70 15.83 1.26 3.35
CA ARG A 70 15.72 2.30 2.31
C ARG A 70 14.40 2.28 1.54
N TRP A 71 13.44 1.47 1.99
CA TRP A 71 12.05 1.63 1.60
C TRP A 71 11.47 2.93 2.17
N ARG A 72 10.71 3.63 1.33
CA ARG A 72 10.04 4.90 1.61
C ARG A 72 8.62 4.84 1.06
N PHE A 73 7.73 5.66 1.61
CA PHE A 73 6.39 5.85 1.08
C PHE A 73 6.01 7.33 1.15
N LEU A 74 5.07 7.73 0.29
CA LEU A 74 4.50 9.06 0.24
C LEU A 74 3.00 8.94 0.01
N LYS A 75 2.26 9.80 0.71
CA LYS A 75 0.86 10.06 0.38
C LYS A 75 0.83 11.06 -0.79
N GLY A 76 0.26 10.65 -1.91
CA GLY A 76 -0.04 11.54 -3.04
C GLY A 76 -1.46 12.05 -2.95
N SER A 77 -1.63 13.34 -2.68
CA SER A 77 -2.92 14.03 -2.88
C SER A 77 -3.06 14.29 -4.38
N VAL A 78 -3.96 13.60 -5.08
CA VAL A 78 -4.33 14.04 -6.42
C VAL A 78 -5.29 15.22 -6.23
N SER A 79 -4.92 16.35 -6.80
CA SER A 79 -5.64 17.61 -6.73
C SER A 79 -7.14 17.44 -7.02
N GLY A 80 -7.96 18.06 -6.17
CA GLY A 80 -9.32 18.48 -6.52
C GLY A 80 -10.43 17.44 -6.52
N SER A 81 -10.16 16.13 -6.39
CA SER A 81 -11.24 15.14 -6.34
C SER A 81 -11.08 14.16 -5.18
N PRO A 82 -12.00 14.16 -4.21
CA PRO A 82 -11.94 13.28 -3.03
C PRO A 82 -12.17 11.79 -3.35
N ARG A 83 -12.38 11.47 -4.63
CA ARG A 83 -12.53 10.10 -5.16
C ARG A 83 -11.21 9.40 -5.46
N LYS A 84 -10.06 10.09 -5.39
CA LYS A 84 -8.75 9.50 -5.75
C LYS A 84 -7.68 9.85 -4.72
N VAL A 85 -7.53 9.01 -3.69
CA VAL A 85 -6.33 9.06 -2.83
C VAL A 85 -5.26 8.18 -3.46
N ARG A 86 -4.09 8.76 -3.78
CA ARG A 86 -2.95 8.04 -4.36
C ARG A 86 -1.89 7.82 -3.29
N GLY A 87 -1.24 6.68 -3.34
CA GLY A 87 -0.08 6.35 -2.50
C GLY A 87 1.06 5.86 -3.36
N SER A 88 2.30 6.16 -2.97
CA SER A 88 3.49 5.61 -3.61
C SER A 88 4.42 4.99 -2.59
N VAL A 89 5.07 3.91 -3.00
CA VAL A 89 6.13 3.22 -2.25
C VAL A 89 7.31 3.03 -3.19
N TRP A 90 8.53 3.33 -2.71
CA TRP A 90 9.75 3.22 -3.52
C TRP A 90 10.96 2.92 -2.64
N ASN A 91 12.03 2.46 -3.28
CA ASN A 91 13.30 2.19 -2.63
C ASN A 91 14.40 3.07 -3.24
N VAL A 92 15.20 3.72 -2.38
CA VAL A 92 16.25 4.67 -2.80
C VAL A 92 17.61 4.00 -3.06
N THR A 93 17.72 2.67 -2.93
CA THR A 93 18.96 1.98 -3.32
C THR A 93 19.10 1.91 -4.85
N PRO A 94 20.31 2.16 -5.40
CA PRO A 94 20.53 2.09 -6.86
C PRO A 94 20.18 0.73 -7.46
N TYR A 95 20.43 -0.34 -6.72
CA TYR A 95 20.23 -1.73 -7.16
C TYR A 95 18.83 -2.29 -6.86
N ALA A 96 17.92 -1.53 -6.23
CA ALA A 96 16.59 -2.03 -5.84
C ALA A 96 15.83 -2.71 -6.98
N GLN A 97 15.91 -2.13 -8.19
CA GLN A 97 15.21 -2.66 -9.37
C GLN A 97 15.68 -4.06 -9.75
N TRP A 98 16.95 -4.38 -9.53
CA TRP A 98 17.48 -5.72 -9.82
C TRP A 98 17.02 -6.73 -8.77
N VAL A 99 16.55 -6.29 -7.60
CA VAL A 99 16.14 -7.17 -6.50
C VAL A 99 14.62 -7.35 -6.41
N GLN A 100 13.82 -6.29 -6.58
CA GLN A 100 12.38 -6.32 -6.28
C GLN A 100 11.49 -5.67 -7.36
N ASP A 101 11.99 -5.40 -8.56
CA ASP A 101 11.13 -4.99 -9.69
C ASP A 101 10.78 -6.19 -10.57
N GLU A 102 9.50 -6.51 -10.75
CA GLU A 102 9.03 -7.69 -11.51
C GLU A 102 9.62 -7.82 -12.92
N GLN A 103 9.84 -6.70 -13.63
CA GLN A 103 10.34 -6.73 -15.01
C GLN A 103 11.86 -6.82 -15.06
N ARG A 104 12.54 -6.27 -14.05
CA ARG A 104 14.00 -6.12 -14.02
C ARG A 104 14.69 -7.10 -13.07
N GLN A 105 13.96 -7.81 -12.23
CA GLN A 105 14.53 -8.67 -11.19
C GLN A 105 15.53 -9.66 -11.79
N ALA A 106 16.76 -9.63 -11.27
CA ALA A 106 17.83 -10.52 -11.65
C ALA A 106 17.42 -11.97 -11.37
N TRP A 107 17.87 -12.89 -12.24
CA TRP A 107 17.44 -14.29 -12.21
C TRP A 107 17.65 -14.95 -10.83
N MET A 108 18.76 -14.65 -10.14
CA MET A 108 19.09 -15.22 -8.83
C MET A 108 18.21 -14.74 -7.66
N HIS A 109 17.37 -13.71 -7.87
CA HIS A 109 16.43 -13.20 -6.89
C HIS A 109 14.99 -13.69 -7.11
N ARG A 110 14.69 -14.21 -8.30
CA ARG A 110 13.37 -14.75 -8.65
C ARG A 110 13.02 -15.93 -7.76
N GLY A 111 11.75 -16.01 -7.35
CA GLY A 111 11.25 -17.05 -6.44
C GLY A 111 11.70 -16.92 -4.97
N ARG A 112 12.55 -15.93 -4.65
CA ARG A 112 13.04 -15.70 -3.27
C ARG A 112 12.68 -14.34 -2.74
N TRP A 113 12.83 -13.32 -3.57
CA TRP A 113 12.48 -11.95 -3.23
C TRP A 113 11.12 -11.59 -3.79
N ASN A 114 10.24 -11.08 -2.92
CA ASN A 114 8.99 -10.48 -3.37
C ASN A 114 9.28 -9.22 -4.18
N THR A 115 8.54 -9.07 -5.28
CA THR A 115 8.56 -7.84 -6.07
C THR A 115 7.58 -6.81 -5.51
N VAL A 116 7.80 -5.54 -5.82
CA VAL A 116 6.87 -4.45 -5.50
C VAL A 116 5.49 -4.75 -6.06
N GLN A 117 5.44 -5.20 -7.31
CA GLN A 117 4.24 -5.57 -8.04
C GLN A 117 3.47 -6.68 -7.30
N THR A 118 4.15 -7.75 -6.88
CA THR A 118 3.51 -8.87 -6.17
C THR A 118 2.96 -8.45 -4.80
N VAL A 119 3.71 -7.66 -4.03
CA VAL A 119 3.25 -7.17 -2.72
C VAL A 119 2.02 -6.28 -2.88
N ILE A 120 2.07 -5.36 -3.85
CA ILE A 120 1.01 -4.40 -4.13
C ILE A 120 -0.25 -5.09 -4.66
N ARG A 121 -0.13 -6.00 -5.64
CA ARG A 121 -1.26 -6.73 -6.22
C ARG A 121 -1.85 -7.79 -5.27
N GLY A 122 -1.04 -8.30 -4.33
CA GLY A 122 -1.43 -9.37 -3.42
C GLY A 122 -1.84 -8.89 -2.02
N PRO A 123 -1.03 -9.16 -0.96
CA PRO A 123 -1.38 -8.88 0.44
C PRO A 123 -1.81 -7.44 0.72
N PHE A 124 -1.20 -6.48 0.02
CA PHE A 124 -1.47 -5.06 0.19
C PHE A 124 -2.90 -4.68 -0.19
N LEU A 125 -3.42 -5.16 -1.32
CA LEU A 125 -4.78 -4.85 -1.77
C LEU A 125 -5.83 -5.35 -0.76
N LYS A 126 -5.65 -6.56 -0.24
CA LYS A 126 -6.53 -7.14 0.79
C LYS A 126 -6.52 -6.32 2.08
N LEU A 127 -5.35 -5.88 2.54
CA LEU A 127 -5.20 -5.07 3.74
C LEU A 127 -5.78 -3.67 3.56
N TYR A 128 -5.55 -3.03 2.42
CA TYR A 128 -6.14 -1.73 2.08
C TYR A 128 -7.65 -1.79 2.15
N ILE A 129 -8.28 -2.77 1.50
CA ILE A 129 -9.74 -2.96 1.54
C ILE A 129 -10.21 -3.14 2.98
N ARG A 130 -9.48 -3.90 3.81
CA ARG A 130 -9.81 -4.10 5.23
C ARG A 130 -9.72 -2.81 6.05
N PHE A 131 -8.64 -2.03 5.91
CA PHE A 131 -8.49 -0.75 6.63
C PHE A 131 -9.51 0.28 6.16
N PHE A 132 -9.74 0.35 4.85
CA PHE A 132 -10.73 1.23 4.26
C PHE A 132 -12.13 0.91 4.79
N ARG A 133 -12.56 -0.36 4.72
CA ARG A 133 -13.86 -0.80 5.28
C ARG A 133 -13.99 -0.45 6.77
N LYS A 134 -12.99 -0.76 7.59
CA LYS A 134 -13.00 -0.42 9.03
C LYS A 134 -13.12 1.09 9.26
N ALA A 135 -12.39 1.90 8.50
CA ALA A 135 -12.40 3.35 8.64
C ALA A 135 -13.77 3.94 8.25
N ILE A 136 -14.37 3.48 7.15
CA ILE A 136 -15.72 3.90 6.74
C ILE A 136 -16.78 3.51 7.78
N LEU A 137 -16.78 2.26 8.22
CA LEU A 137 -17.77 1.77 9.18
C LEU A 137 -17.71 2.56 10.49
N ARG A 138 -16.50 2.80 11.01
CA ARG A 138 -16.33 3.60 12.24
C ARG A 138 -16.82 5.03 12.09
N VAL A 139 -16.58 5.67 10.94
CA VAL A 139 -17.07 7.02 10.67
C VAL A 139 -18.60 7.02 10.59
N THR A 140 -19.18 6.04 9.90
CA THR A 140 -20.63 5.95 9.71
C THR A 140 -21.34 5.66 11.03
N GLU A 141 -20.83 4.74 11.85
CA GLU A 141 -21.34 4.44 13.19
C GLU A 141 -21.26 5.64 14.12
N ASN A 142 -20.13 6.35 14.15
CA ASN A 142 -19.98 7.53 14.99
C ASN A 142 -20.99 8.61 14.61
N ILE A 143 -21.13 8.89 13.32
CA ILE A 143 -22.08 9.89 12.81
C ILE A 143 -23.53 9.53 13.16
N LEU A 144 -23.90 8.25 13.07
CA LEU A 144 -25.24 7.78 13.42
C LEU A 144 -25.49 7.80 14.94
N LYS A 145 -24.45 7.62 15.77
CA LYS A 145 -24.54 7.68 17.23
C LYS A 145 -24.65 9.11 17.76
N THR A 146 -24.02 10.10 17.14
CA THR A 146 -24.11 11.52 17.56
C THR A 146 -25.46 12.17 17.25
N ARG A 147 -26.44 11.42 16.73
CA ARG A 147 -27.81 11.87 16.45
C ARG A 147 -28.90 11.09 17.21
N ARG A 148 -28.53 10.42 18.31
CA ARG A 148 -29.51 9.98 19.32
C ARG A 148 -29.49 10.94 20.49
#